data_AF-A0A7J8YLI8-F1
#
_entry.id   AF-A0A7J8YLI8-F1
#
_cell.length_a   1.000
_cell.length_b   1.000
_cell.length_c   1.000
_cell.angle_alpha   90.00
_cell.angle_beta   90.00
_cell.angle_gamma   90.00
#
_symmetry.space_group_name_H-M   'P 1'
#
loop_
_entity.id
_entity.type
_entity.pdbx_description
1 polymer ?
#
loop_
_entity_poly.entity_id
_entity_poly.type
_entity_poly.pdbx_seq_one_letter_code
_entity_poly.pdbx_strand_id
1 'polypeptide(L)' 'MGYGVIIRDEDGFVLGGGGGFYEGKFSVLEAECIALERSIEVTDKLNMWGKVTFKIDNAEL' A
#
# COMPACT_ATOMS: atom_id res chain seq x y z
N MET A 1 -2.72 -5.98 -13.24
CA MET A 1 -3.10 -4.85 -12.38
C MET A 1 -1.84 -4.26 -11.77
N GLY A 2 -1.71 -2.93 -11.75
CA GLY A 2 -0.58 -2.26 -11.09
C GLY A 2 -0.97 -1.80 -9.69
N TYR A 3 -0.05 -1.84 -8.75
CA TYR A 3 -0.23 -1.32 -7.39
C TYR A 3 0.88 -0.32 -7.05
N GLY A 4 0.60 0.57 -6.10
CA GLY A 4 1.57 1.54 -5.61
C GLY A 4 1.32 1.87 -4.14
N VAL A 5 2.41 2.12 -3.42
CA VAL A 5 2.40 2.57 -2.02
C VAL A 5 3.31 3.79 -1.89
N ILE A 6 2.84 4.78 -1.14
CA ILE A 6 3.64 5.95 -0.74
C ILE A 6 3.61 6.00 0.77
N ILE A 7 4.79 6.12 1.38
CA ILE A 7 4.96 6.23 2.82
C ILE A 7 5.31 7.65 3.15
N ARG A 8 4.60 8.22 4.13
CA ARG A 8 4.79 9.58 4.60
C ARG A 8 4.94 9.60 6.11
N ASP A 9 5.68 10.57 6.62
CA ASP A 9 5.65 10.91 8.04
C ASP A 9 4.37 11.70 8.41
N GLU A 10 4.27 12.10 9.68
CA GLU A 10 3.13 12.83 10.24
C GLU A 10 2.99 14.24 9.65
N ASP A 11 4.08 14.85 9.21
CA ASP A 11 4.12 16.16 8.55
C ASP A 11 3.79 16.07 7.04
N GLY A 12 3.70 14.84 6.52
CA GLY A 12 3.35 14.57 5.13
C GLY A 12 4.54 14.47 4.18
N PHE A 13 5.78 14.49 4.66
CA PHE A 13 6.96 14.26 3.82
C PHE A 13 7.04 12.81 3.37
N VAL A 14 7.42 12.60 2.11
CA VAL A 14 7.59 11.26 1.54
C VAL A 14 8.88 10.64 2.07
N LEU A 15 8.75 9.55 2.84
CA LEU A 15 9.86 8.76 3.34
C LEU A 15 10.27 7.65 2.37
N GLY A 16 9.37 7.28 1.47
CA GLY A 16 9.61 6.24 0.48
C GLY A 16 8.32 5.75 -0.16
N GLY A 17 8.42 4.60 -0.81
CA GLY A 17 7.30 3.98 -1.48
C GLY A 17 7.77 2.82 -2.34
N GLY A 18 6.83 2.26 -3.07
CA GLY A 18 7.07 1.16 -3.98
C GLY A 18 5.91 0.96 -4.91
N GLY A 19 6.11 0.13 -5.92
CA GLY A 19 5.06 -0.25 -6.84
C GLY A 19 5.48 -1.46 -7.65
N GLY A 20 4.51 -2.04 -8.32
CA GLY A 20 4.73 -3.22 -9.14
C GLY A 20 3.48 -3.60 -9.91
N PHE A 21 3.57 -4.76 -10.57
CA PHE A 21 2.50 -5.29 -11.40
C PHE A 21 2.24 -6.75 -11.04
N TYR A 22 0.96 -7.10 -11.00
CA TYR A 22 0.47 -8.47 -10.99
C TYR A 22 -0.15 -8.79 -12.34
N GLU A 23 0.33 -9.85 -12.97
CA GLU A 23 -0.28 -10.41 -14.17
C GLU A 23 -1.56 -11.18 -13.80
N GLY A 24 -2.59 -11.06 -14.64
CA GLY A 24 -3.88 -11.71 -14.42
C GLY A 24 -5.07 -10.75 -14.47
N LYS A 25 -6.26 -11.33 -14.27
CA LYS A 25 -7.53 -10.61 -14.17
C LYS A 25 -8.00 -10.65 -12.73
N PHE A 26 -8.35 -9.47 -12.22
CA PHE A 26 -8.80 -9.26 -10.85
C PHE A 26 -10.04 -8.36 -10.90
N SER A 27 -10.96 -8.57 -9.97
CA SER A 27 -11.95 -7.54 -9.64
C SER A 27 -11.26 -6.32 -9.01
N VAL A 28 -11.97 -5.20 -8.95
CA VAL A 28 -11.45 -3.98 -8.29
C VAL A 28 -11.17 -4.25 -6.81
N LEU A 29 -12.06 -4.94 -6.10
CA LEU A 29 -11.87 -5.24 -4.69
C LEU A 29 -10.64 -6.15 -4.45
N GLU A 30 -10.47 -7.20 -5.25
CA GLU A 30 -9.28 -8.07 -5.15
C GLU A 30 -7.99 -7.28 -5.40
N ALA A 31 -8.01 -6.40 -6.40
CA ALA A 31 -6.88 -5.53 -6.71
C ALA A 31 -6.53 -4.62 -5.52
N GLU A 32 -7.51 -3.96 -4.89
CA GLU A 32 -7.28 -3.11 -3.72
C GLU A 32 -6.77 -3.90 -2.50
N CYS A 33 -7.32 -5.09 -2.23
CA CYS A 33 -6.81 -5.98 -1.18
C CYS A 33 -5.32 -6.32 -1.41
N ILE A 34 -4.94 -6.66 -2.64
CA ILE A 34 -3.54 -6.93 -3.01
C ILE A 34 -2.67 -5.68 -2.78
N ALA A 35 -3.14 -4.48 -3.15
CA ALA A 35 -2.40 -3.25 -2.93
C ALA A 35 -2.19 -2.96 -1.43
N LEU A 36 -3.19 -3.24 -0.60
CA LEU A 36 -3.09 -3.11 0.86
C LEU A 36 -2.09 -4.10 1.46
N GLU A 37 -2.15 -5.38 1.07
CA GLU A 37 -1.19 -6.41 1.50
C GLU A 37 0.25 -6.02 1.15
N ARG A 38 0.48 -5.54 -0.08
CA ARG A 38 1.81 -5.05 -0.51
C ARG A 38 2.25 -3.84 0.31
N SER A 39 1.33 -2.97 0.67
CA SER A 39 1.64 -1.82 1.53
C SER A 39 2.13 -2.26 2.91
N ILE A 40 1.51 -3.29 3.50
CA ILE A 40 1.95 -3.90 4.77
C ILE A 40 3.37 -4.49 4.62
N GLU A 41 3.64 -5.25 3.56
CA GLU A 41 4.97 -5.81 3.32
C GLU A 41 6.06 -4.74 3.19
N VAL A 42 5.77 -3.59 2.57
CA VAL A 42 6.74 -2.48 2.49
C VAL A 42 6.98 -1.88 3.87
N THR A 43 5.93 -1.70 4.69
CA THR A 43 6.10 -1.18 6.05
C THR A 43 6.94 -2.10 6.93
N ASP A 44 6.79 -3.42 6.79
CA ASP A 44 7.59 -4.42 7.50
C ASP A 44 9.07 -4.37 7.08
N LYS A 45 9.35 -4.30 5.76
CA LYS A 45 10.72 -4.16 5.22
C LYS A 45 11.43 -2.89 5.69
N LEU A 46 10.68 -1.83 5.99
CA LEU A 46 11.21 -0.58 6.52
C LEU A 46 11.31 -0.57 8.06
N ASN A 47 11.03 -1.69 8.72
CA ASN A 47 11.03 -1.84 10.17
C ASN A 47 10.10 -0.84 10.88
N MET A 48 8.96 -0.53 10.26
CA MET A 48 7.94 0.36 10.84
C MET A 48 7.08 -0.42 11.84
N TRP A 49 7.62 -0.70 13.03
CA TRP A 49 6.97 -1.53 14.04
C TRP A 49 6.04 -0.74 14.99
N GLY A 50 5.89 0.56 14.76
CA GLY A 50 4.97 1.43 15.49
C GLY A 50 3.56 1.42 14.91
N LYS A 51 2.78 2.44 15.28
CA LYS A 51 1.45 2.66 14.70
C LYS A 51 1.61 3.22 13.29
N VAL A 52 1.01 2.56 12.30
CA VAL A 52 0.92 3.02 10.91
C VAL A 52 -0.54 3.24 10.55
N THR A 53 -0.83 4.29 9.78
CA THR A 53 -2.17 4.55 9.23
C THR A 53 -2.15 4.33 7.74
N PHE A 54 -2.94 3.38 7.25
CA PHE A 54 -3.16 3.17 5.82
C PHE A 54 -4.28 4.10 5.35
N LYS A 55 -4.06 4.74 4.19
CA LYS A 55 -5.05 5.58 3.51
C LYS A 55 -5.23 5.04 2.10
N ILE A 56 -6.46 4.66 1.78
CA ILE A 56 -6.88 4.15 0.47
C ILE A 56 -8.11 4.94 0.01
N ASP A 57 -8.40 4.90 -1.27
CA ASP A 57 -9.52 5.62 -1.91
C ASP A 57 -10.72 4.73 -2.25
N ASN A 58 -10.60 3.41 -2.08
CA ASN A 58 -11.74 2.50 -2.18
C ASN A 58 -12.53 2.46 -0.87
N ALA A 59 -13.82 2.79 -0.94
CA ALA A 59 -14.73 2.85 0.20
C ALA A 59 -15.21 1.48 0.71
N GLU A 60 -14.96 0.39 -0.02
CA GLU A 60 -15.32 -0.98 0.39
C GLU A 60 -14.30 -1.59 1.37
N LEU A 61 -13.16 -0.93 1.61
CA LEU A 61 -12.07 -1.31 2.50
C LEU A 61 -11.80 -0.20 3.53
#